data_AF-C4PD99-F1
#
_entry.id   AF-C4PD99-F1
#
_cell.length_a   1.000
_cell.length_b   1.000
_cell.length_c   1.000
_cell.angle_alpha   90.00
_cell.angle_beta   90.00
_cell.angle_gamma   90.00
#
_symmetry.space_group_name_H-M   'P 1'
#
loop_
_entity.id
_entity.type
_entity.pdbx_description
1 polymer ?
#
loop_
_entity_poly.entity_id
_entity_poly.type
_entity_poly.pdbx_seq_one_letter_code
_entity_poly.pdbx_strand_id
1 'polypeptide(L)'
;YDWDVGNEAAHLPEKVNQTKMAKFGEALSSVPYTVAPMKIAREANPQATLLVNDYRTGQDYYHVVEGLRESGKLLCDGIGIQSH
;
A
#
# COMPACT_ATOMS: atom_id res chain seq x y z
N TYR A 1 17.71 5.71 2.71
CA TYR A 1 17.23 4.33 2.92
C TYR A 1 15.76 4.35 2.57
N ASP A 2 15.33 3.44 1.70
CA ASP A 2 13.97 3.41 1.15
C ASP A 2 13.15 2.33 1.85
N TRP A 3 11.83 2.54 1.97
CA TRP A 3 10.92 1.61 2.64
C TRP A 3 9.73 1.29 1.74
N ASP A 4 9.45 -0.01 1.57
CA ASP A 4 8.17 -0.50 1.05
C ASP A 4 7.15 -0.49 2.20
N VAL A 5 6.35 0.57 2.25
CA VAL A 5 5.41 0.80 3.37
C VAL A 5 4.07 0.09 3.14
N GLY A 6 3.65 -0.03 1.88
CA GLY A 6 2.54 -0.86 1.46
C GLY A 6 3.05 -1.97 0.54
N ASN A 7 2.88 -3.23 0.96
CA ASN A 7 3.22 -4.41 0.16
C ASN A 7 1.93 -5.17 -0.18
N GLU A 8 1.74 -5.49 -1.46
CA GLU A 8 0.71 -6.40 -1.97
C GLU A 8 -0.74 -6.00 -1.62
N ALA A 9 -1.01 -4.70 -1.51
CA ALA A 9 -2.33 -4.21 -1.15
C ALA A 9 -3.41 -4.48 -2.21
N ALA A 10 -3.02 -4.74 -3.47
CA ALA A 10 -3.95 -5.17 -4.52
C ALA A 10 -4.27 -6.67 -4.44
N HIS A 11 -3.49 -7.46 -3.69
CA HIS A 11 -3.77 -8.84 -3.36
C HIS A 11 -4.19 -8.96 -1.89
N LEU A 12 -5.41 -8.54 -1.59
CA LEU A 12 -6.03 -8.97 -0.33
C LEU A 12 -6.30 -10.47 -0.42
N PRO A 13 -6.02 -11.23 0.65
CA PRO A 13 -5.99 -12.67 0.56
C PRO A 13 -7.32 -13.25 0.14
N GLU A 14 -7.27 -14.14 -0.85
CA GLU A 14 -8.32 -15.13 -1.05
C GLU A 14 -8.50 -15.90 0.27
N LYS A 15 -9.74 -16.34 0.56
CA LYS A 15 -10.22 -16.92 1.86
C LYS A 15 -9.35 -18.03 2.48
N VAL A 16 -8.28 -18.46 1.81
CA VAL A 16 -7.27 -19.43 2.19
C VAL A 16 -6.24 -18.90 3.20
N ASN A 17 -5.88 -17.60 3.19
CA ASN A 17 -4.89 -17.03 4.14
C ASN A 17 -5.60 -16.49 5.39
N GLN A 18 -5.30 -17.12 6.53
CA GLN A 18 -5.99 -16.89 7.81
C GLN A 18 -5.13 -16.14 8.85
N THR A 19 -4.01 -15.53 8.43
CA THR A 19 -3.13 -14.78 9.34
C THR A 19 -3.84 -13.54 9.92
N LYS A 20 -3.34 -13.02 11.06
CA LYS A 20 -3.90 -11.80 11.65
C LYS A 20 -3.80 -10.59 10.72
N MET A 21 -2.73 -10.50 9.92
CA MET A 21 -2.54 -9.45 8.93
C MET A 21 -3.50 -9.58 7.75
N ALA A 22 -3.71 -10.81 7.26
CA ALA A 22 -4.71 -11.08 6.24
C ALA A 22 -6.12 -10.62 6.65
N LYS A 23 -6.54 -10.98 7.87
CA LYS A 23 -7.84 -10.59 8.43
C LYS A 23 -7.95 -9.09 8.67
N PHE A 24 -6.87 -8.45 9.07
CA PHE A 24 -6.81 -7.00 9.24
C PHE A 24 -6.94 -6.26 7.90
N GLY A 25 -6.28 -6.75 6.84
CA GLY A 25 -6.44 -6.24 5.48
C GLY A 25 -7.84 -6.43 4.92
N GLU A 26 -8.45 -7.60 5.11
CA GLU A 26 -9.83 -7.87 4.70
C GLU A 26 -10.83 -6.92 5.39
N ALA A 27 -10.64 -6.65 6.69
CA ALA A 27 -11.53 -5.78 7.46
C ALA A 27 -11.44 -4.30 7.04
N LEU A 28 -10.28 -3.85 6.57
CA LEU A 28 -10.03 -2.45 6.20
C LEU A 28 -10.24 -2.14 4.72
N SER A 29 -10.24 -3.15 3.84
CA SER A 29 -10.09 -3.02 2.39
C SER A 29 -8.73 -2.43 1.97
N SER A 30 -8.38 -2.52 0.68
CA SER A 30 -7.02 -2.32 0.17
C SER A 30 -6.51 -0.89 0.34
N VAL A 31 -7.37 0.12 0.09
CA VAL A 31 -7.00 1.53 0.21
C VAL A 31 -6.75 1.95 1.66
N PRO A 32 -7.68 1.77 2.62
CA PRO A 32 -7.44 2.14 4.02
C PRO A 32 -6.29 1.37 4.67
N TYR A 33 -6.10 0.10 4.28
CA TYR A 33 -4.97 -0.71 4.71
C TYR A 33 -3.61 -0.13 4.28
N THR A 34 -3.56 0.63 3.18
CA THR A 34 -2.32 1.24 2.66
C THR A 34 -2.14 2.68 3.13
N VAL A 35 -3.24 3.45 3.24
CA VAL A 35 -3.19 4.87 3.65
C VAL A 35 -2.65 5.05 5.07
N ALA A 36 -3.14 4.27 6.04
CA ALA A 36 -2.76 4.47 7.44
C ALA A 36 -1.26 4.21 7.69
N PRO A 37 -0.66 3.10 7.22
CA PRO A 37 0.79 2.89 7.31
C PRO A 37 1.60 3.98 6.61
N MET A 38 1.14 4.47 5.45
CA MET A 38 1.84 5.53 4.71
C MET A 38 1.93 6.84 5.52
N LYS A 39 0.83 7.23 6.18
CA LYS A 39 0.81 8.40 7.06
C LYS A 39 1.73 8.23 8.26
N ILE A 40 1.66 7.08 8.94
CA ILE A 40 2.52 6.76 10.08
C ILE A 40 4.00 6.77 9.68
N ALA A 41 4.35 6.19 8.53
CA ALA A 41 5.72 6.17 8.02
C ALA A 41 6.24 7.58 7.72
N ARG A 42 5.42 8.44 7.11
CA ARG A 42 5.78 9.85 6.85
C ARG A 42 5.97 10.64 8.14
N GLU A 43 5.12 10.44 9.14
CA GLU A 43 5.26 11.08 10.45
C GLU A 43 6.54 10.62 11.17
N ALA A 44 6.85 9.32 11.12
CA ALA A 44 8.04 8.75 11.74
C ALA A 44 9.35 9.19 11.08
N ASN A 45 9.35 9.35 9.75
CA ASN A 45 10.49 9.87 9.01
C ASN A 45 10.05 10.74 7.82
N PRO A 46 9.97 12.07 8.00
CA PRO A 46 9.56 12.99 6.95
C PRO A 46 10.45 13.00 5.70
N GLN A 47 11.71 12.53 5.81
CA GLN A 47 12.71 12.55 4.74
C GLN A 47 12.88 11.20 4.03
N ALA A 48 12.19 10.14 4.48
CA ALA A 48 12.26 8.84 3.81
C ALA A 48 11.59 8.89 2.44
N THR A 49 12.15 8.16 1.48
CA THR A 49 11.46 7.79 0.25
C THR A 49 10.48 6.66 0.57
N LEU A 50 9.19 6.91 0.41
CA LEU A 50 8.13 5.94 0.67
C LEU A 50 7.60 5.36 -0.64
N LEU A 51 7.58 4.04 -0.76
CA LEU A 51 7.07 3.34 -1.93
C LEU A 51 5.79 2.58 -1.59
N VAL A 52 4.85 2.57 -2.55
CA VAL A 52 3.82 1.53 -2.63
C VAL A 52 4.29 0.51 -3.66
N ASN A 53 4.26 -0.77 -3.34
CA ASN A 53 4.83 -1.82 -4.17
C ASN A 53 3.90 -3.03 -4.28
N ASP A 54 3.75 -3.56 -5.49
CA ASP A 54 2.92 -4.73 -5.77
C ASP A 54 3.48 -5.52 -6.97
N TYR A 55 3.16 -6.81 -7.06
CA TYR A 55 3.44 -7.62 -8.26
C TYR A 55 2.34 -7.49 -9.30
N ARG A 56 1.13 -7.09 -8.90
CA ARG A 56 0.04 -6.80 -9.83
C ARG A 56 0.19 -5.39 -10.39
N THR A 57 0.01 -5.26 -11.69
CA THR A 57 0.05 -3.97 -12.40
C THR A 57 -1.28 -3.61 -13.06
N GLY A 58 -2.36 -4.29 -12.64
CA GLY A 58 -3.71 -4.14 -13.19
C GLY A 58 -4.49 -2.95 -12.63
N GLN A 59 -5.77 -2.89 -13.01
CA GLN A 59 -6.70 -1.83 -12.59
C GLN A 59 -6.93 -1.80 -11.07
N ASP A 60 -6.79 -2.97 -10.42
CA ASP A 60 -6.81 -3.12 -8.97
C ASP A 60 -5.67 -2.38 -8.30
N TYR A 61 -4.45 -2.49 -8.83
CA TYR A 61 -3.30 -1.73 -8.33
C TYR A 61 -3.45 -0.23 -8.60
N TYR A 62 -3.94 0.15 -9.78
CA TYR A 62 -4.25 1.55 -10.09
C TYR A 62 -5.22 2.15 -9.06
N HIS A 63 -6.25 1.40 -8.66
CA HIS A 63 -7.21 1.85 -7.65
C HIS A 63 -6.54 2.09 -6.29
N VAL A 64 -5.57 1.25 -5.89
CA VAL A 64 -4.79 1.46 -4.66
C VAL A 64 -3.95 2.73 -4.76
N VAL A 65 -3.22 2.91 -5.85
CA VAL A 65 -2.36 4.09 -6.06
C VAL A 65 -3.18 5.38 -6.04
N GLU A 66 -4.32 5.43 -6.75
CA GLU A 66 -5.20 6.61 -6.72
C GLU A 66 -5.83 6.82 -5.34
N GLY A 67 -6.13 5.75 -4.60
CA GLY A 67 -6.59 5.83 -3.22
C GLY A 67 -5.58 6.45 -2.24
N LEU A 68 -4.29 6.50 -2.59
CA LEU A 68 -3.26 7.20 -1.81
C LEU A 68 -3.21 8.71 -2.07
N ARG A 69 -4.07 9.26 -2.93
CA ARG A 69 -4.10 10.69 -3.21
C ARG A 69 -4.89 11.45 -2.13
N GLU A 70 -4.22 12.40 -1.47
CA GLU A 70 -4.83 13.30 -0.50
C GLU A 70 -4.56 14.76 -0.91
N SER A 71 -5.61 15.57 -1.04
CA SER A 71 -5.51 16.98 -1.47
C SER A 71 -4.70 17.17 -2.77
N GLY A 72 -4.82 16.22 -3.71
CA GLY A 72 -4.15 16.23 -5.01
C GLY A 72 -2.72 15.67 -5.01
N LYS A 73 -2.14 15.37 -3.84
CA LYS A 73 -0.78 14.81 -3.71
C LYS A 73 -0.83 13.34 -3.31
N LEU A 74 0.10 12.54 -3.82
CA LEU A 74 0.26 11.17 -3.37
C LEU A 74 0.94 11.16 -1.99
N LEU A 75 0.55 10.22 -1.14
CA LEU A 75 1.19 9.99 0.16
C LEU A 75 2.55 9.27 0.03
N CYS A 76 2.83 8.66 -1.12
CA CYS A 76 4.10 8.02 -1.47
C CYS A 76 4.92 8.84 -2.47
N ASP A 77 6.22 8.56 -2.53
CA ASP A 77 7.18 9.21 -3.44
C ASP A 77 7.39 8.41 -4.74
N GLY A 78 7.08 7.11 -4.71
CA GLY A 78 7.25 6.23 -5.87
C GLY A 78 6.34 5.01 -5.86
N ILE A 79 6.29 4.38 -7.02
CA ILE A 79 5.52 3.14 -7.29
C ILE A 79 6.54 2.06 -7.62
N GLY A 80 6.56 1.00 -6.81
CA GLY A 80 7.31 -0.21 -7.06
C GLY A 80 6.50 -1.20 -7.91
N ILE A 81 7.20 -1.92 -8.79
CA ILE A 81 6.67 -3.02 -9.60
C ILE A 81 7.60 -4.21 -9.40
N GLN A 82 7.12 -5.25 -8.72
CA GLN A 82 7.98 -6.37 -8.31
C GLN A 82 8.56 -7.20 -9.48
N SER A 83 7.94 -7.14 -10.67
CA SER A 83 8.47 -7.71 -11.93
C SER A 83 8.88 -9.19 -11.86
N HIS A 84 8.08 -10.01 -11.15
CA HIS A 84 8.20 -11.48 -11.18
C HIS A 84 7.97 -12.03 -12.60
#